data_AF-A0A259EZP1-F1
#
_entry.id   AF-A0A259EZP1-F1
#
_cell.length_a   1.000
_cell.length_b   1.000
_cell.length_c   1.000
_cell.angle_alpha   90.00
_cell.angle_beta   90.00
_cell.angle_gamma   90.00
#
_symmetry.space_group_name_H-M   'P 1'
#
loop_
_entity.id
_entity.type
_entity.pdbx_description
1 polymer ?
#
loop_
_entity_poly.entity_id
_entity_poly.type
_entity_poly.pdbx_seq_one_letter_code
_entity_poly.pdbx_strand_id
1 'polypeptide(L)'
;MKPLYIVMVSVHGLIRGRDLELGRDADTGGQTLYAVELARALAELPAVARVDLMTRRVVDPLIDAGYAEAIEALGSKARIVRIDAGPEGYIRKEELWDHLDSFADNALAFLRAEGLNPDIVHSHYADAG
;
A
#
# COMPACT_ATOMS: atom_id res chain seq x y z
N MET A 1 -11.22 -24.61 6.32
CA MET A 1 -10.13 -24.01 5.52
C MET A 1 -9.45 -22.95 6.39
N LYS A 2 -8.13 -22.81 6.31
CA LYS A 2 -7.39 -21.75 7.02
C LYS A 2 -7.82 -20.39 6.43
N PRO A 3 -8.16 -19.38 7.24
CA PRO A 3 -8.44 -18.03 6.72
C PRO A 3 -7.21 -17.44 6.03
N LEU A 4 -7.44 -16.70 4.94
CA LEU A 4 -6.41 -16.19 4.05
C LEU A 4 -5.77 -14.91 4.58
N TYR A 5 -4.47 -14.79 4.38
CA TYR A 5 -3.74 -13.53 4.42
C TYR A 5 -3.47 -13.04 3.00
N ILE A 6 -3.96 -11.83 2.70
CA ILE A 6 -3.86 -11.19 1.39
C ILE A 6 -2.93 -9.98 1.50
N VAL A 7 -1.97 -9.88 0.59
CA VAL A 7 -1.19 -8.66 0.37
C VAL A 7 -1.64 -8.05 -0.96
N MET A 8 -2.04 -6.79 -0.91
CA MET A 8 -2.29 -5.95 -2.07
C MET A 8 -1.10 -5.01 -2.26
N VAL A 9 -0.64 -4.79 -3.48
CA VAL A 9 0.48 -3.89 -3.77
C VAL A 9 0.05 -2.79 -4.73
N SER A 10 0.16 -1.53 -4.32
CA SER A 10 -0.10 -0.34 -5.14
C SER A 10 0.90 0.74 -4.75
N VAL A 11 1.93 0.94 -5.58
CA VAL A 11 3.14 1.70 -5.17
C VAL A 11 2.97 3.20 -5.36
N HIS A 12 2.57 3.64 -6.56
CA HIS A 12 2.38 5.06 -6.86
C HIS A 12 1.15 5.68 -6.20
N GLY A 13 1.11 7.01 -6.24
CA GLY A 13 0.01 7.82 -5.74
C GLY A 13 0.05 8.01 -4.23
N LEU A 14 -0.87 8.85 -3.74
CA LEU A 14 -1.00 9.15 -2.32
C LEU A 14 -2.13 8.32 -1.70
N ILE A 15 -1.75 7.19 -1.08
CA ILE A 15 -2.71 6.25 -0.47
C ILE A 15 -2.84 6.49 1.04
N ARG A 16 -4.06 6.81 1.47
CA ARG A 16 -4.49 6.93 2.87
C ARG A 16 -5.92 6.42 3.06
N GLY A 17 -6.28 6.06 4.29
CA GLY A 17 -7.54 5.40 4.59
C GLY A 17 -8.76 6.31 4.71
N ARG A 18 -8.56 7.62 4.88
CA ARG A 18 -9.62 8.65 4.98
C ARG A 18 -9.23 9.88 4.18
N ASP A 19 -10.25 10.65 3.77
CA ASP A 19 -10.08 11.92 3.08
C ASP A 19 -9.15 11.82 1.86
N LEU A 20 -9.27 10.77 1.05
CA LEU A 20 -8.38 10.56 -0.09
C LEU A 20 -8.33 11.82 -0.97
N GLU A 21 -7.13 12.26 -1.34
CA GLU A 21 -6.90 13.46 -2.16
C GLU A 21 -7.17 13.18 -3.65
N LEU A 22 -8.36 12.66 -3.95
CA LEU A 22 -8.74 12.23 -5.29
C LEU A 22 -8.70 13.42 -6.26
N GLY A 23 -7.99 13.24 -7.38
CA GLY A 23 -7.84 14.29 -8.40
C GLY A 23 -6.77 15.33 -8.06
N ARG A 24 -5.96 15.12 -7.01
CA ARG A 24 -4.80 15.97 -6.70
C ARG A 24 -3.81 16.02 -7.87
N ASP A 25 -3.55 14.87 -8.48
CA ASP A 25 -2.66 14.71 -9.63
C ASP A 25 -3.07 13.49 -10.47
N ALA A 26 -2.23 13.13 -11.45
CA ALA A 26 -2.47 12.01 -12.35
C ALA A 26 -2.31 10.63 -11.68
N ASP A 27 -1.76 10.58 -10.47
CA ASP A 27 -1.37 9.35 -9.77
C ASP A 27 -2.34 9.03 -8.62
N THR A 28 -3.13 10.02 -8.17
CA THR A 28 -4.08 9.90 -7.06
C THR A 28 -5.53 10.07 -7.54
N GLY A 29 -6.24 8.96 -7.71
CA GLY A 29 -7.58 8.96 -8.31
C GLY A 29 -8.34 7.64 -8.15
N GLY A 30 -8.98 7.18 -9.23
CA GLY A 30 -9.85 5.99 -9.17
C GLY A 30 -9.14 4.73 -8.68
N GLN A 31 -7.86 4.55 -9.02
CA GLN A 31 -7.07 3.40 -8.57
C GLN A 31 -6.80 3.44 -7.05
N THR A 32 -6.43 4.60 -6.49
CA THR A 32 -6.17 4.72 -5.06
C THR A 32 -7.44 4.48 -4.24
N LEU A 33 -8.59 5.00 -4.72
CA LEU A 33 -9.89 4.70 -4.15
C LEU A 33 -10.21 3.19 -4.22
N TYR A 34 -10.05 2.60 -5.40
CA TYR A 34 -10.31 1.18 -5.61
C TYR A 34 -9.48 0.28 -4.69
N ALA A 35 -8.18 0.55 -4.54
CA ALA A 35 -7.30 -0.26 -3.70
C ALA A 35 -7.71 -0.20 -2.22
N VAL A 36 -8.04 1.00 -1.71
CA VAL A 36 -8.48 1.18 -0.32
C VAL A 36 -9.82 0.49 -0.07
N GLU A 37 -10.80 0.69 -0.95
CA GLU A 37 -12.13 0.10 -0.79
C GLU A 37 -12.13 -1.41 -0.99
N LEU A 38 -11.31 -1.93 -1.91
CA LEU A 38 -11.13 -3.37 -2.08
C LEU A 38 -10.48 -3.99 -0.82
N ALA A 39 -9.47 -3.35 -0.23
CA ALA A 39 -8.86 -3.85 0.99
C ALA A 39 -9.86 -3.94 2.14
N ARG A 40 -10.73 -2.94 2.29
CA ARG A 40 -11.85 -2.94 3.25
C ARG A 40 -12.82 -4.08 2.97
N ALA A 41 -13.29 -4.20 1.72
CA ALA A 41 -14.27 -5.21 1.34
C ALA A 41 -13.74 -6.65 1.52
N LEU A 42 -12.47 -6.90 1.19
CA LEU A 42 -11.82 -8.21 1.40
C LEU A 42 -11.73 -8.58 2.88
N ALA A 43 -11.44 -7.61 3.75
CA ALA A 43 -11.37 -7.83 5.19
C ALA A 43 -12.72 -8.26 5.81
N GLU A 44 -13.84 -7.84 5.24
CA GLU A 44 -15.17 -8.24 5.71
C GLU A 44 -15.50 -9.72 5.40
N LEU A 45 -14.75 -10.37 4.51
CA LEU A 45 -14.99 -11.77 4.17
C LEU A 45 -14.61 -12.69 5.35
N PRO A 46 -15.49 -13.62 5.78
CA PRO A 46 -15.17 -14.57 6.85
C PRO A 46 -13.96 -15.46 6.56
N ALA A 47 -13.69 -15.72 5.27
CA ALA A 47 -12.55 -16.50 4.82
C ALA A 47 -11.22 -15.72 4.84
N VAL A 48 -11.23 -14.42 5.13
CA VAL A 48 -10.04 -13.57 5.19
C VAL A 48 -9.71 -13.26 6.64
N ALA A 49 -8.47 -13.57 7.04
CA ALA A 49 -7.93 -13.21 8.34
C ALA A 49 -7.33 -11.80 8.33
N ARG A 50 -6.66 -11.42 7.23
CA ARG A 50 -5.93 -10.16 7.15
C ARG A 50 -5.72 -9.69 5.71
N VAL A 51 -5.73 -8.38 5.53
CA VAL A 51 -5.38 -7.68 4.30
C VAL A 51 -4.35 -6.58 4.62
N ASP A 52 -3.20 -6.64 3.96
CA ASP A 52 -2.25 -5.52 3.95
C ASP A 52 -2.25 -4.87 2.58
N LEU A 53 -2.54 -3.56 2.52
CA LEU A 53 -2.32 -2.75 1.33
C LEU A 53 -0.94 -2.10 1.42
N MET A 54 0.04 -2.67 0.72
CA MET A 54 1.40 -2.18 0.65
C MET A 54 1.53 -1.06 -0.40
N THR A 55 2.11 0.04 0.03
CA THR A 55 2.34 1.24 -0.79
C THR A 55 3.63 1.95 -0.36
N ARG A 56 4.11 2.92 -1.13
CA ARG A 56 5.34 3.65 -0.78
C ARG A 56 5.07 4.60 0.39
N ARG A 57 6.01 4.66 1.33
CA ARG A 57 6.07 5.68 2.38
C ARG A 57 6.57 7.00 1.81
N VAL A 58 5.86 8.09 2.11
CA VAL A 58 6.20 9.41 1.60
C VAL A 58 6.42 10.37 2.77
N VAL A 59 7.67 10.74 2.99
CA VAL A 59 8.07 11.79 3.92
C VAL A 59 8.31 13.05 3.11
N ASP A 60 7.37 14.00 3.16
CA ASP A 60 7.46 15.24 2.37
C ASP A 60 6.72 16.38 3.12
N PRO A 61 7.38 17.52 3.41
CA PRO A 61 6.76 18.64 4.12
C PRO A 61 5.64 19.33 3.34
N LEU A 62 5.47 19.04 2.04
CA LEU A 62 4.46 19.65 1.17
C LEU A 62 3.14 18.85 1.11
N ILE A 63 3.06 17.71 1.76
CA ILE A 63 1.86 16.87 1.84
C ILE A 63 1.54 16.52 3.29
N ASP A 64 0.40 15.86 3.50
CA ASP A 64 -0.02 15.44 4.84
C ASP A 64 0.98 14.47 5.49
N ALA A 65 1.34 14.70 6.76
CA ALA A 65 2.28 13.85 7.48
C ALA A 65 1.79 12.40 7.66
N GLY A 66 0.49 12.14 7.50
CA GLY A 66 -0.08 10.79 7.52
C GLY A 66 0.51 9.85 6.47
N TYR A 67 1.00 10.37 5.33
CA TYR A 67 1.69 9.56 4.32
C TYR A 67 3.07 9.04 4.78
N ALA A 68 3.61 9.60 5.87
CA ALA A 68 4.80 9.12 6.54
C ALA A 68 4.49 8.10 7.64
N GLU A 69 3.22 7.82 7.99
CA GLU A 69 2.91 6.80 8.99
C GLU A 69 3.10 5.40 8.41
N ALA A 70 4.02 4.60 8.99
CA ALA A 70 4.38 3.28 8.46
C ALA A 70 3.19 2.31 8.39
N ILE A 71 2.24 2.41 9.33
CA ILE A 71 1.06 1.55 9.39
C ILE A 71 -0.16 2.42 9.69
N GLU A 72 -1.19 2.30 8.87
CA GLU A 72 -2.50 2.94 9.09
C GLU A 72 -3.60 1.88 9.10
N ALA A 73 -4.40 1.83 10.17
CA ALA A 73 -5.51 0.88 10.26
C ALA A 73 -6.66 1.29 9.33
N LEU A 74 -7.11 0.35 8.48
CA LEU A 74 -8.34 0.50 7.69
C LEU A 74 -9.54 -0.19 8.38
N GLY A 75 -9.31 -1.09 9.32
CA GLY A 75 -10.35 -1.77 10.07
C GLY A 75 -9.74 -2.82 10.99
N SER A 76 -10.55 -3.81 11.39
CA SER A 76 -10.10 -4.90 12.27
C SER A 76 -9.14 -5.87 11.61
N LYS A 77 -9.26 -6.05 10.28
CA LYS A 77 -8.46 -7.00 9.50
C LYS A 77 -7.73 -6.37 8.31
N ALA A 78 -7.91 -5.08 8.05
CA ALA A 78 -7.26 -4.37 6.95
C ALA A 78 -6.39 -3.22 7.46
N ARG A 79 -5.24 -3.03 6.84
CA ARG A 79 -4.34 -1.90 7.09
C ARG A 79 -3.55 -1.51 5.86
N ILE A 80 -3.11 -0.26 5.81
CA ILE A 80 -2.09 0.22 4.88
C ILE A 80 -0.73 -0.03 5.54
N VAL A 81 0.22 -0.55 4.77
CA VAL A 81 1.62 -0.72 5.15
C VAL A 81 2.47 0.11 4.20
N ARG A 82 3.12 1.14 4.72
CA ARG A 82 3.95 2.06 3.93
C ARG A 82 5.41 1.64 4.02
N ILE A 83 5.99 1.32 2.88
CA ILE A 83 7.35 0.79 2.73
C ILE A 83 8.28 1.90 2.25
N ASP A 84 9.42 2.08 2.91
CA ASP A 84 10.46 3.00 2.46
C ASP A 84 11.05 2.52 1.12
N ALA A 85 11.07 3.41 0.12
CA ALA A 85 11.64 3.14 -1.18
C ALA A 85 12.05 4.45 -1.86
N GLY A 86 13.29 4.53 -2.33
CA GLY A 86 13.85 5.76 -2.90
C GLY A 86 14.06 6.89 -1.88
N PRO A 87 14.30 8.12 -2.35
CA PRO A 87 14.52 9.28 -1.49
C PRO A 87 13.25 9.72 -0.75
N GLU A 88 13.39 10.65 0.21
CA GLU A 88 12.25 11.42 0.72
C GLU A 88 11.61 12.26 -0.40
N GLY A 89 10.37 12.68 -0.20
CA GLY A 89 9.60 13.42 -1.21
C GLY A 89 8.63 12.56 -2.00
N TYR A 90 7.59 13.20 -2.54
CA TYR A 90 6.67 12.54 -3.46
C TYR A 90 7.34 12.28 -4.83
N ILE A 91 7.21 11.05 -5.33
CA ILE A 91 7.78 10.61 -6.61
C ILE A 91 6.62 10.24 -7.52
N ARG A 92 6.61 10.79 -8.74
CA ARG A 92 5.60 10.48 -9.75
C ARG A 92 5.82 9.08 -10.32
N LYS A 93 4.76 8.44 -10.78
CA LYS A 93 4.84 7.07 -11.32
C LYS A 93 5.85 6.87 -12.44
N GLU A 94 6.10 7.89 -13.25
CA GLU A 94 7.06 7.81 -14.36
C GLU A 94 8.52 7.72 -13.88
N GLU A 95 8.79 8.17 -12.65
CA GLU A 95 10.13 8.21 -12.04
C GLU A 95 10.33 7.09 -10.99
N LEU A 96 9.29 6.29 -10.71
CA LEU A 96 9.33 5.27 -9.65
C LEU A 96 10.16 4.03 -10.00
N TRP A 97 10.43 3.78 -11.29
CA TRP A 97 11.09 2.55 -11.77
C TRP A 97 12.42 2.26 -11.08
N ASP A 98 13.24 3.28 -10.85
CA ASP A 98 14.56 3.16 -10.22
C ASP A 98 14.50 2.79 -8.72
N HIS A 99 13.29 2.72 -8.15
CA HIS A 99 13.07 2.48 -6.72
C HIS A 99 12.24 1.22 -6.43
N LEU A 100 11.74 0.52 -7.45
CA LEU A 100 10.89 -0.66 -7.28
C LEU A 100 11.64 -1.85 -6.67
N ASP A 101 12.91 -2.05 -7.01
CA ASP A 101 13.74 -3.09 -6.38
C ASP A 101 13.88 -2.84 -4.86
N SER A 102 14.14 -1.59 -4.47
CA SER A 102 14.24 -1.21 -3.05
C SER A 102 12.90 -1.38 -2.32
N PHE A 103 11.78 -1.08 -3.00
CA PHE A 103 10.44 -1.31 -2.47
C PHE A 103 10.20 -2.80 -2.23
N ALA A 104 10.50 -3.65 -3.21
CA ALA A 104 10.30 -5.10 -3.13
C ALA A 104 11.15 -5.73 -2.01
N ASP A 105 12.42 -5.36 -1.91
CA ASP A 105 13.32 -5.84 -0.86
C ASP A 105 12.82 -5.46 0.54
N ASN A 106 12.43 -4.19 0.72
CA ASN A 106 11.95 -3.70 2.01
C ASN A 106 10.56 -4.26 2.37
N ALA A 107 9.68 -4.47 1.38
CA ALA A 107 8.39 -5.14 1.58
C ALA A 107 8.60 -6.61 2.02
N LEU A 108 9.54 -7.31 1.40
CA LEU A 108 9.89 -8.68 1.78
C LEU A 108 10.54 -8.74 3.17
N ALA A 109 11.41 -7.78 3.49
CA ALA A 109 12.00 -7.64 4.82
C ALA A 109 10.92 -7.40 5.89
N PHE A 110 9.93 -6.55 5.60
CA PHE A 110 8.78 -6.32 6.47
C PHE A 110 7.98 -7.60 6.74
N LEU A 111 7.62 -8.35 5.68
CA LEU A 111 6.88 -9.61 5.82
C LEU A 111 7.65 -10.64 6.66
N ARG A 112 8.96 -10.77 6.41
CA ARG A 112 9.84 -11.67 7.16
C ARG A 112 9.95 -11.27 8.63
N ALA A 113 10.07 -9.98 8.91
CA ALA A 113 10.16 -9.46 10.27
C ALA A 113 8.88 -9.70 11.08
N GLU A 114 7.70 -9.62 10.45
CA GLU A 114 6.43 -9.99 11.10
C GLU A 114 6.18 -11.52 11.12
N GLY A 115 7.05 -12.33 10.50
CA GLY A 115 6.87 -13.78 10.40
C GLY A 115 5.67 -14.18 9.54
N LEU A 116 5.34 -13.35 8.54
CA LEU A 116 4.15 -13.52 7.71
C LEU A 116 4.49 -14.07 6.33
N ASN A 117 3.58 -14.88 5.82
CA ASN A 117 3.65 -15.42 4.47
C ASN A 117 2.27 -15.28 3.81
N PRO A 118 2.10 -14.37 2.83
CA PRO A 118 0.81 -14.18 2.17
C PRO A 118 0.37 -15.46 1.45
N ASP A 119 -0.92 -15.76 1.55
CA ASP A 119 -1.55 -16.81 0.75
C ASP A 119 -1.86 -16.27 -0.67
N ILE A 120 -2.08 -14.96 -0.80
CA ILE A 120 -2.35 -14.25 -2.06
C ILE A 120 -1.56 -12.94 -2.11
N VAL A 121 -0.93 -12.67 -3.25
CA VAL A 121 -0.39 -11.35 -3.62
C VAL A 121 -1.20 -10.81 -4.80
N HIS A 122 -1.74 -9.60 -4.68
CA HIS A 122 -2.56 -8.94 -5.70
C HIS A 122 -1.95 -7.59 -6.05
N SER A 123 -1.35 -7.47 -7.23
CA SER A 123 -0.70 -6.25 -7.70
C SER A 123 -1.65 -5.34 -8.47
N HIS A 124 -1.43 -4.03 -8.37
CA HIS A 124 -2.23 -3.00 -9.02
C HIS A 124 -1.32 -2.06 -9.79
N TYR A 125 -1.54 -1.96 -11.11
CA TYR A 125 -0.75 -1.17 -12.08
C TYR A 125 0.64 -1.75 -12.38
N ALA A 126 1.32 -1.11 -13.35
CA ALA A 126 2.57 -1.62 -13.94
C ALA A 126 3.77 -1.55 -12.99
N ASP A 127 3.77 -0.63 -12.03
CA ASP A 127 4.79 -0.46 -10.99
C ASP A 127 4.73 -1.54 -9.91
N ALA A 128 3.65 -2.32 -9.85
CA ALA A 128 3.47 -3.42 -8.91
C ALA A 128 3.54 -4.81 -9.56
N GLY A 129 3.66 -4.88 -10.90
CA GLY A 129 3.53 -6.10 -11.71
C GLY A 129 4.82 -6.89 -11.91
#